data_AF-A0A7S4AHQ3-F1
#
_entry.id   AF-A0A7S4AHQ3-F1
#
_cell.length_a   1.000
_cell.length_b   1.000
_cell.length_c   1.000
_cell.angle_alpha   90.00
_cell.angle_beta   90.00
_cell.angle_gamma   90.00
#
_symmetry.space_group_name_H-M   'P 1'
#
loop_
_entity.id
_entity.type
_entity.pdbx_description
1 polymer ?
#
loop_
_entity_poly.entity_id
_entity_poly.type
_entity_poly.pdbx_seq_one_letter_code
_entity_poly.pdbx_strand_id
1 'polypeptide(L)'
;MDCFDNKKTPYFSRKIGERTLLVGLSTVRFRDAPYSSHEVHVDDDQIEWFHNVVRSHPDSEGWKILVFSHAPITGSGLRVLQSVHVTNGCAWLNHCSPTDVRNSFVRIVRDNPQIKCWLSGHFHLSHDYQDALVQAVPGSPCAFLQVGVMGPGSSRDQKRQSRMLRGCGGEFLQVFSINHHERDGNDTARVRLDATIDLRLGQLTYEEGDDRSSSSSSSSSSNGSSGTNSRADATETETAAVTAGKDSDWFQAYVPQPEDGCYLEDVDGTINPNGKTVCWWHMADGKVLGLHEGQLVEYDAETLSPLGVVVTKEQLAIRSKSNGNNNTGGGVDGSDGVNADADAATATPLRTKEVLVVQNQSTLVLVDDETRDTEVVHPNADGSYWRKFQRNKKIRLEEKAREEVARRWMAQNTVAK
;
A
#
# COMPACT_ATOMS: atom_id res chain seq x y z
N MET A 1 -5.03 33.34 -10.87
CA MET A 1 -3.58 33.38 -11.16
C MET A 1 -3.31 32.20 -12.06
N ASP A 2 -3.10 32.45 -13.34
CA ASP A 2 -2.73 31.37 -14.25
C ASP A 2 -1.23 31.09 -14.07
N CYS A 3 -0.92 29.96 -13.43
CA CYS A 3 0.43 29.62 -13.01
C CYS A 3 1.25 28.98 -14.15
N PHE A 4 0.62 28.78 -15.33
CA PHE A 4 1.11 27.90 -16.38
C PHE A 4 1.13 28.51 -17.79
N ASP A 5 0.55 29.69 -18.01
CA ASP A 5 0.40 30.33 -19.35
C ASP A 5 1.68 30.48 -20.18
N ASN A 6 2.88 30.35 -19.59
CA ASN A 6 4.16 30.42 -20.30
C ASN A 6 5.11 29.23 -20.02
N LYS A 7 4.64 28.18 -19.34
CA LYS A 7 5.47 27.00 -19.06
C LYS A 7 5.23 25.94 -20.11
N LYS A 8 6.29 25.55 -20.82
CA LYS A 8 6.25 24.43 -21.78
C LYS A 8 5.83 23.13 -21.11
N THR A 9 6.22 22.93 -19.85
CA THR A 9 5.87 21.75 -19.06
C THR A 9 5.63 22.12 -17.58
N PRO A 10 4.78 21.38 -16.87
CA PRO A 10 4.47 21.63 -15.46
C PRO A 10 5.53 21.12 -14.48
N TYR A 11 6.42 20.20 -14.89
CA TYR A 11 7.56 19.74 -14.08
C TYR A 11 8.66 20.82 -14.00
N PHE A 12 9.45 20.83 -12.92
CA PHE A 12 10.40 21.91 -12.67
C PHE A 12 11.57 21.50 -11.77
N SER A 13 12.67 22.26 -11.86
CA SER A 13 13.74 22.25 -10.86
C SER A 13 14.03 23.66 -10.39
N ARG A 14 14.23 23.87 -9.08
CA ARG A 14 14.51 25.19 -8.49
C ARG A 14 15.59 25.09 -7.40
N LYS A 15 16.65 25.88 -7.54
CA LYS A 15 17.66 26.04 -6.49
C LYS A 15 17.08 26.85 -5.33
N ILE A 16 17.18 26.33 -4.11
CA ILE A 16 16.64 26.97 -2.89
C ILE A 16 17.69 27.23 -1.81
N GLY A 17 18.94 26.85 -2.07
CA GLY A 17 20.05 27.05 -1.16
C GLY A 17 21.36 26.68 -1.83
N GLU A 18 22.44 26.74 -1.07
CA GLU A 18 23.73 26.27 -1.54
C GLU A 18 23.69 24.78 -1.82
N ARG A 19 23.83 24.44 -3.11
CA ARG A 19 23.76 23.07 -3.62
C ARG A 19 22.51 22.31 -3.14
N THR A 20 21.37 23.00 -3.01
CA THR A 20 20.08 22.39 -2.64
C THR A 20 19.05 22.69 -3.71
N LEU A 21 18.44 21.63 -4.26
CA LEU A 21 17.51 21.67 -5.37
C LEU A 21 16.15 21.10 -4.95
N LEU A 22 15.08 21.81 -5.29
CA LEU A 22 13.73 21.26 -5.35
C LEU A 22 13.48 20.74 -6.76
N VAL A 23 12.93 19.55 -6.89
CA VAL A 23 12.54 18.94 -8.17
C VAL A 23 11.09 18.49 -8.10
N GLY A 24 10.24 19.01 -8.96
CA GLY A 24 8.84 18.62 -9.07
C GLY A 24 8.58 17.81 -10.33
N LEU A 25 8.11 16.59 -10.17
CA LEU A 25 7.57 15.75 -11.24
C LEU A 25 6.07 16.02 -11.38
N SER A 26 5.58 15.98 -12.62
CA SER A 26 4.17 16.23 -12.93
C SER A 26 3.60 15.14 -13.81
N THR A 27 2.33 14.79 -13.55
CA THR A 27 1.58 13.94 -14.46
C THR A 27 1.40 14.64 -15.81
N VAL A 28 1.61 13.90 -16.90
CA VAL A 28 1.46 14.39 -18.29
C VAL A 28 0.28 13.76 -19.02
N ARG A 29 -0.36 12.74 -18.40
CA ARG A 29 -1.57 12.09 -18.92
C ARG A 29 -2.59 12.02 -17.80
N PHE A 30 -3.47 13.01 -17.73
CA PHE A 30 -4.60 12.99 -16.82
C PHE A 30 -5.83 12.48 -17.59
N ARG A 31 -6.43 11.37 -17.14
CA ARG A 31 -7.59 10.69 -17.76
C ARG A 31 -7.35 9.93 -19.07
N ASP A 32 -6.24 10.17 -19.76
CA ASP A 32 -5.89 9.49 -21.02
C ASP A 32 -5.07 8.19 -20.84
N ALA A 33 -4.81 7.76 -19.60
CA ALA A 33 -4.03 6.56 -19.34
C ALA A 33 -4.80 5.29 -19.79
N PRO A 34 -4.19 4.41 -20.61
CA PRO A 34 -4.88 3.27 -21.25
C PRO A 34 -5.54 2.27 -20.30
N TYR A 35 -5.18 2.29 -19.03
CA TYR A 35 -5.59 1.30 -18.04
C TYR A 35 -6.23 1.90 -16.78
N SER A 36 -6.11 3.21 -16.59
CA SER A 36 -6.63 3.89 -15.41
C SER A 36 -6.72 5.40 -15.63
N SER A 37 -7.94 5.94 -15.67
CA SER A 37 -8.15 7.39 -15.84
C SER A 37 -7.60 8.24 -14.69
N HIS A 38 -7.17 7.61 -13.61
CA HIS A 38 -6.62 8.25 -12.41
C HIS A 38 -5.13 7.95 -12.21
N GLU A 39 -4.46 7.28 -13.17
CA GLU A 39 -3.02 7.04 -13.10
C GLU A 39 -2.25 8.37 -13.07
N VAL A 40 -1.24 8.42 -12.21
CA VAL A 40 -0.24 9.48 -12.21
C VAL A 40 0.90 9.01 -13.08
N HIS A 41 1.05 9.61 -14.27
CA HIS A 41 1.99 9.15 -15.28
C HIS A 41 2.96 10.25 -15.69
N VAL A 42 4.25 9.92 -15.67
CA VAL A 42 5.37 10.70 -16.15
C VAL A 42 5.91 10.00 -17.40
N ASP A 43 6.07 10.73 -18.49
CA ASP A 43 6.57 10.18 -19.76
C ASP A 43 8.09 10.05 -19.81
N ASP A 44 8.58 9.37 -20.85
CA ASP A 44 10.00 9.07 -21.04
C ASP A 44 10.86 10.35 -21.10
N ASP A 45 10.37 11.41 -21.75
CA ASP A 45 11.07 12.70 -21.83
C ASP A 45 11.31 13.32 -20.45
N GLN A 46 10.30 13.28 -19.57
CA GLN A 46 10.44 13.78 -18.20
C GLN A 46 11.29 12.86 -17.33
N ILE A 47 11.26 11.53 -17.54
CA ILE A 47 12.16 10.58 -16.86
C ILE A 47 13.61 10.87 -17.25
N GLU A 48 13.89 11.05 -18.55
CA GLU A 48 15.23 11.40 -19.03
C GLU A 48 15.70 12.75 -18.49
N TRP A 49 14.82 13.76 -18.51
CA TRP A 49 15.08 15.05 -17.88
C TRP A 49 15.43 14.90 -16.39
N PHE A 50 14.66 14.11 -15.64
CA PHE A 50 14.92 13.87 -14.22
C PHE A 50 16.28 13.19 -13.99
N HIS A 51 16.61 12.17 -14.79
CA HIS A 51 17.94 11.55 -14.76
C HIS A 51 19.06 12.57 -15.00
N ASN A 52 18.90 13.46 -15.98
CA ASN A 52 19.91 14.46 -16.30
C ASN A 52 20.06 15.49 -15.17
N VAL A 53 18.94 15.91 -14.55
CA VAL A 53 18.99 16.76 -13.35
C VAL A 53 19.73 16.06 -12.22
N VAL A 54 19.45 14.79 -11.95
CA VAL A 54 20.12 14.05 -10.87
C VAL A 54 21.63 13.88 -11.15
N ARG A 55 22.01 13.56 -12.39
CA ARG A 55 23.42 13.40 -12.81
C ARG A 55 24.21 14.70 -12.77
N SER A 56 23.61 15.82 -13.15
CA SER A 56 24.29 17.12 -13.17
C SER A 56 24.43 17.77 -11.78
N HIS A 57 23.90 17.12 -10.74
CA HIS A 57 23.94 17.60 -9.35
C HIS A 57 24.43 16.47 -8.43
N PRO A 58 25.69 16.00 -8.57
CA PRO A 58 26.17 14.81 -7.90
C PRO A 58 26.40 15.02 -6.40
N ASP A 59 26.22 13.96 -5.61
CA ASP A 59 26.52 13.95 -4.16
C ASP A 59 28.00 14.24 -3.87
N SER A 60 28.92 13.88 -4.77
CA SER A 60 30.35 14.18 -4.65
C SER A 60 30.67 15.67 -4.61
N GLU A 61 29.77 16.51 -5.12
CA GLU A 61 29.85 17.96 -5.00
C GLU A 61 29.02 18.49 -3.82
N GLY A 62 28.40 17.63 -3.01
CA GLY A 62 27.57 18.01 -1.87
C GLY A 62 26.18 18.51 -2.25
N TRP A 63 25.66 18.12 -3.42
CA TRP A 63 24.29 18.42 -3.83
C TRP A 63 23.25 17.66 -3.00
N LYS A 64 22.12 18.32 -2.78
CA LYS A 64 20.97 17.85 -2.02
C LYS A 64 19.72 18.07 -2.87
N ILE A 65 18.98 17.01 -3.16
CA ILE A 65 17.79 17.05 -4.00
C ILE A 65 16.58 16.63 -3.17
N LEU A 66 15.56 17.49 -3.16
CA LEU A 66 14.24 17.21 -2.58
C LEU A 66 13.25 17.06 -3.73
N VAL A 67 12.70 15.85 -3.90
CA VAL A 67 11.80 15.50 -5.00
C VAL A 67 10.35 15.58 -4.55
N PHE A 68 9.46 16.04 -5.42
CA PHE A 68 8.03 16.14 -5.22
C PHE A 68 7.31 15.47 -6.37
N SER A 69 6.34 14.62 -6.08
CA SER A 69 5.43 14.03 -7.06
C SER A 69 4.01 14.02 -6.51
N HIS A 70 3.01 13.82 -7.36
CA HIS A 70 1.64 13.67 -6.87
C HIS A 70 1.46 12.34 -6.12
N ALA A 71 1.66 11.21 -6.82
CA ALA A 71 1.70 9.88 -6.22
C ALA A 71 3.11 9.49 -5.78
N PRO A 72 3.27 8.68 -4.72
CA PRO A 72 4.56 8.09 -4.35
C PRO A 72 5.07 7.14 -5.43
N ILE A 73 6.36 6.83 -5.37
CA ILE A 73 6.97 5.79 -6.20
C ILE A 73 6.78 4.42 -5.57
N THR A 74 6.73 3.39 -6.40
CA THR A 74 6.82 2.00 -5.94
C THR A 74 8.11 1.82 -5.11
N GLY A 75 8.03 1.19 -3.94
CA GLY A 75 9.16 1.03 -3.01
C GLY A 75 9.38 2.18 -2.02
N SER A 76 8.51 3.19 -1.97
CA SER A 76 8.59 4.29 -1.00
C SER A 76 8.26 3.90 0.44
N GLY A 77 7.92 2.63 0.69
CA GLY A 77 7.56 2.12 2.02
C GLY A 77 6.14 2.43 2.48
N LEU A 78 5.33 3.09 1.65
CA LEU A 78 3.91 3.30 1.93
C LEU A 78 3.16 1.97 1.82
N ARG A 79 2.39 1.65 2.85
CA ARG A 79 1.71 0.38 3.10
C ARG A 79 0.26 0.59 3.46
N VAL A 80 -0.13 1.72 4.04
CA VAL A 80 -1.55 2.05 4.22
C VAL A 80 -2.12 2.58 2.91
N LEU A 81 -2.91 1.73 2.25
CA LEU A 81 -3.43 1.99 0.91
C LEU A 81 -4.93 1.77 0.87
N GLN A 82 -5.56 2.50 -0.04
CA GLN A 82 -6.93 2.23 -0.40
C GLN A 82 -7.03 1.12 -1.43
N SER A 83 -7.98 0.22 -1.21
CA SER A 83 -8.30 -0.86 -2.14
C SER A 83 -8.58 -0.32 -3.55
N VAL A 84 -9.22 0.86 -3.66
CA VAL A 84 -9.52 1.49 -4.96
C VAL A 84 -8.25 1.90 -5.74
N HIS A 85 -7.17 2.30 -5.07
CA HIS A 85 -5.94 2.73 -5.75
C HIS A 85 -5.15 1.56 -6.33
N VAL A 86 -5.18 0.44 -5.62
CA VAL A 86 -4.54 -0.81 -6.04
C VAL A 86 -5.39 -1.49 -7.11
N THR A 87 -6.71 -1.52 -6.94
CA THR A 87 -7.65 -2.05 -7.96
C THR A 87 -7.60 -1.27 -9.26
N ASN A 88 -7.62 0.07 -9.19
CA ASN A 88 -7.54 0.92 -10.38
C ASN A 88 -6.11 1.09 -10.87
N GLY A 89 -5.11 0.51 -10.20
CA GLY A 89 -3.74 0.58 -10.68
C GLY A 89 -3.18 1.99 -10.75
N CYS A 90 -3.54 2.83 -9.78
CA CYS A 90 -3.09 4.23 -9.68
C CYS A 90 -2.42 4.55 -8.34
N ALA A 91 -2.15 3.56 -7.49
CA ALA A 91 -1.45 3.78 -6.22
C ALA A 91 -0.06 4.46 -6.35
N TRP A 92 0.67 4.15 -7.42
CA TRP A 92 2.06 4.59 -7.60
C TRP A 92 2.24 5.47 -8.84
N LEU A 93 3.31 6.25 -8.85
CA LEU A 93 3.82 6.90 -10.06
C LEU A 93 4.14 5.83 -11.12
N ASN A 94 3.59 5.99 -12.33
CA ASN A 94 3.75 5.06 -13.45
C ASN A 94 3.35 3.62 -13.11
N HIS A 95 2.37 3.43 -12.24
CA HIS A 95 1.96 2.13 -11.73
C HIS A 95 1.62 1.12 -12.84
N CYS A 96 0.95 1.54 -13.92
CA CYS A 96 0.60 0.67 -15.04
C CYS A 96 1.76 0.41 -16.03
N SER A 97 2.90 1.08 -15.85
CA SER A 97 4.01 0.97 -16.80
C SER A 97 4.75 -0.36 -16.63
N PRO A 98 5.51 -0.80 -17.66
CA PRO A 98 6.43 -1.92 -17.54
C PRO A 98 7.33 -1.82 -16.30
N THR A 99 7.70 -2.97 -15.72
CA THR A 99 8.44 -3.03 -14.44
C THR A 99 9.75 -2.24 -14.47
N ASP A 100 10.46 -2.21 -15.60
CA ASP A 100 11.69 -1.43 -15.76
C ASP A 100 11.45 0.08 -15.64
N VAL A 101 10.36 0.59 -16.21
CA VAL A 101 9.94 1.99 -16.10
C VAL A 101 9.42 2.28 -14.69
N ARG A 102 8.49 1.47 -14.17
CA ARG A 102 7.88 1.64 -12.84
C ARG A 102 8.94 1.65 -11.73
N ASN A 103 9.89 0.71 -11.78
CA ASN A 103 10.93 0.57 -10.76
C ASN A 103 12.15 1.46 -11.05
N SER A 104 12.20 2.16 -12.18
CA SER A 104 13.31 3.09 -12.48
C SER A 104 13.48 4.12 -11.37
N PHE A 105 12.39 4.66 -10.82
CA PHE A 105 12.45 5.70 -9.78
C PHE A 105 13.10 5.21 -8.49
N VAL A 106 12.75 4.01 -8.01
CA VAL A 106 13.36 3.48 -6.77
C VAL A 106 14.83 3.14 -6.98
N ARG A 107 15.21 2.68 -8.18
CA ARG A 107 16.60 2.45 -8.56
C ARG A 107 17.38 3.76 -8.62
N ILE A 108 16.81 4.83 -9.18
CA ILE A 108 17.38 6.18 -9.15
C ILE A 108 17.62 6.61 -7.70
N VAL A 109 16.64 6.45 -6.82
CA VAL A 109 16.77 6.82 -5.39
C VAL A 109 17.86 6.01 -4.69
N ARG A 110 17.95 4.70 -4.98
CA ARG A 110 18.97 3.81 -4.42
C ARG A 110 20.38 4.21 -4.86
N ASP A 111 20.54 4.52 -6.14
CA ASP A 111 21.85 4.72 -6.75
C ASP A 111 22.37 6.17 -6.63
N ASN A 112 21.54 7.10 -6.13
CA ASN A 112 21.84 8.54 -6.10
C ASN A 112 21.67 9.13 -4.69
N PRO A 113 22.72 9.10 -3.84
CA PRO A 113 22.64 9.53 -2.46
C PRO A 113 22.35 11.03 -2.29
N GLN A 114 22.54 11.86 -3.33
CA GLN A 114 22.13 13.27 -3.30
C GLN A 114 20.61 13.46 -3.14
N ILE A 115 19.79 12.44 -3.43
CA ILE A 115 18.33 12.50 -3.24
C ILE A 115 18.04 12.26 -1.75
N LYS A 116 17.75 13.34 -1.02
CA LYS A 116 17.57 13.29 0.45
C LYS A 116 16.11 13.13 0.86
N CYS A 117 15.18 13.61 0.04
CA CYS A 117 13.75 13.48 0.34
C CYS A 117 12.93 13.24 -0.93
N TRP A 118 11.84 12.49 -0.79
CA TRP A 118 10.79 12.36 -1.80
C TRP A 118 9.42 12.56 -1.15
N LEU A 119 8.71 13.59 -1.58
CA LEU A 119 7.41 13.98 -1.03
C LEU A 119 6.29 13.66 -2.00
N SER A 120 5.21 13.09 -1.48
CA SER A 120 4.04 12.72 -2.29
C SER A 120 2.73 12.87 -1.52
N GLY A 121 1.66 13.23 -2.24
CA GLY A 121 0.30 13.31 -1.72
C GLY A 121 -0.54 12.09 -2.10
N HIS A 122 -1.54 12.33 -2.96
CA HIS A 122 -2.40 11.32 -3.61
C HIS A 122 -3.43 10.63 -2.70
N PHE A 123 -3.01 10.10 -1.57
CA PHE A 123 -3.88 9.26 -0.72
C PHE A 123 -4.79 10.05 0.22
N HIS A 124 -4.53 11.35 0.43
CA HIS A 124 -5.35 12.22 1.29
C HIS A 124 -5.48 11.70 2.74
N LEU A 125 -4.44 11.04 3.21
CA LEU A 125 -4.30 10.54 4.57
C LEU A 125 -3.45 11.50 5.42
N SER A 126 -3.72 11.52 6.71
CA SER A 126 -2.89 12.19 7.70
C SER A 126 -1.52 11.54 7.87
N HIS A 127 -0.70 12.12 8.73
CA HIS A 127 0.68 11.73 8.96
C HIS A 127 0.86 10.85 10.21
N ASP A 128 -0.24 10.41 10.82
CA ASP A 128 -0.20 9.57 12.02
C ASP A 128 -0.04 8.07 11.69
N TYR A 129 -0.06 7.71 10.40
CA TYR A 129 0.28 6.37 9.96
C TYR A 129 1.78 6.13 10.07
N GLN A 130 2.16 4.92 10.49
CA GLN A 130 3.54 4.53 10.81
C GLN A 130 4.55 4.81 9.68
N ASP A 131 4.08 4.73 8.44
CA ASP A 131 4.80 4.80 7.18
C ASP A 131 4.64 6.15 6.46
N ALA A 132 3.96 7.13 7.08
CA ALA A 132 3.79 8.47 6.50
C ALA A 132 5.11 9.28 6.44
N LEU A 133 6.16 8.80 7.11
CA LEU A 133 7.53 9.30 7.06
C LEU A 133 8.50 8.14 7.31
N VAL A 134 9.27 7.73 6.30
CA VAL A 134 10.12 6.53 6.39
C VAL A 134 11.34 6.58 5.45
N GLN A 135 12.43 5.92 5.83
CA GLN A 135 13.54 5.59 4.92
C GLN A 135 13.40 4.12 4.50
N ALA A 136 12.75 3.88 3.37
CA ALA A 136 12.33 2.53 2.98
C ALA A 136 13.31 1.79 2.08
N VAL A 137 14.25 2.50 1.44
CA VAL A 137 15.16 1.93 0.44
C VAL A 137 16.52 1.64 1.08
N PRO A 138 16.93 0.36 1.23
CA PRO A 138 18.21 0.02 1.85
C PRO A 138 19.39 0.68 1.13
N GLY A 139 20.30 1.28 1.91
CA GLY A 139 21.48 1.97 1.40
C GLY A 139 21.22 3.37 0.81
N SER A 140 19.95 3.79 0.67
CA SER A 140 19.63 5.15 0.25
C SER A 140 19.42 6.07 1.45
N PRO A 141 19.93 7.31 1.43
CA PRO A 141 19.61 8.33 2.43
C PRO A 141 18.21 8.94 2.26
N CYS A 142 17.44 8.56 1.24
CA CYS A 142 16.18 9.22 0.91
C CYS A 142 15.09 8.92 1.94
N ALA A 143 14.55 9.96 2.56
CA ALA A 143 13.31 9.89 3.33
C ALA A 143 12.09 10.11 2.42
N PHE A 144 11.11 9.21 2.50
CA PHE A 144 9.82 9.34 1.85
C PHE A 144 8.82 9.98 2.81
N LEU A 145 8.12 11.01 2.33
CA LEU A 145 7.16 11.78 3.13
C LEU A 145 5.81 11.81 2.45
N GLN A 146 4.81 11.28 3.14
CA GLN A 146 3.42 11.45 2.77
C GLN A 146 2.92 12.83 3.20
N VAL A 147 2.10 13.41 2.34
CA VAL A 147 1.44 14.69 2.56
C VAL A 147 -0.08 14.50 2.51
N GLY A 148 -0.75 14.89 3.59
CA GLY A 148 -2.20 14.93 3.67
C GLY A 148 -2.81 16.11 2.93
N VAL A 149 -4.08 16.39 3.21
CA VAL A 149 -4.84 17.49 2.61
C VAL A 149 -5.47 18.36 3.69
N MET A 150 -5.64 19.65 3.39
CA MET A 150 -6.19 20.63 4.35
C MET A 150 -7.72 20.68 4.32
N GLY A 151 -8.33 20.34 3.19
CA GLY A 151 -9.77 20.50 2.96
C GLY A 151 -10.59 19.39 3.65
N PRO A 152 -11.66 19.74 4.40
CA PRO A 152 -12.53 18.74 5.05
C PRO A 152 -13.21 17.81 4.06
N GLY A 153 -13.63 18.32 2.89
CA GLY A 153 -14.23 17.50 1.84
C GLY A 153 -13.23 16.65 1.03
N SER A 154 -11.94 16.75 1.34
CA SER A 154 -10.88 16.01 0.63
C SER A 154 -10.15 15.04 1.53
N SER A 155 -10.08 15.29 2.84
CA SER A 155 -9.47 14.39 3.83
C SER A 155 -10.28 13.12 3.93
N ARG A 156 -9.63 11.96 3.80
CA ARG A 156 -10.34 10.68 3.87
C ARG A 156 -10.45 10.12 5.28
N ASP A 157 -9.48 10.45 6.13
CA ASP A 157 -9.44 10.07 7.55
C ASP A 157 -9.84 11.21 8.49
N GLN A 158 -10.39 12.30 7.96
CA GLN A 158 -10.82 13.52 8.68
C GLN A 158 -9.71 14.28 9.45
N LYS A 159 -8.48 13.78 9.44
CA LYS A 159 -7.38 14.32 10.23
C LYS A 159 -6.65 15.50 9.58
N ARG A 160 -7.11 16.01 8.43
CA ARG A 160 -6.75 17.31 7.81
C ARG A 160 -5.34 17.84 8.18
N GLN A 161 -4.30 17.23 7.63
CA GLN A 161 -2.90 17.57 7.93
C GLN A 161 -2.14 18.03 6.69
N SER A 162 -1.19 18.95 6.85
CA SER A 162 -0.23 19.35 5.81
C SER A 162 1.20 19.34 6.33
N ARG A 163 2.19 19.18 5.45
CA ARG A 163 3.61 19.24 5.80
C ARG A 163 4.15 20.67 5.68
N MET A 164 4.96 21.09 6.65
CA MET A 164 5.82 22.26 6.52
C MET A 164 7.27 21.81 6.65
N LEU A 165 8.10 22.24 5.70
CA LEU A 165 9.54 21.97 5.72
C LEU A 165 10.28 23.25 6.08
N ARG A 166 11.22 23.17 7.02
CA ARG A 166 12.08 24.29 7.41
C ARG A 166 13.54 23.88 7.23
N GLY A 167 14.25 24.58 6.35
CA GLY A 167 15.71 24.46 6.26
C GLY A 167 16.39 25.14 7.44
N CYS A 168 17.33 24.46 8.07
CA CYS A 168 18.09 24.94 9.21
C CYS A 168 19.58 24.96 8.84
N GLY A 169 20.10 26.14 8.50
CA GLY A 169 21.51 26.33 8.14
C GLY A 169 21.96 25.65 6.84
N GLY A 170 21.03 25.14 6.02
CA GLY A 170 21.34 24.43 4.77
C GLY A 170 21.82 22.98 4.95
N GLU A 171 22.11 22.58 6.19
CA GLU A 171 22.57 21.24 6.55
C GLU A 171 21.44 20.36 7.08
N PHE A 172 20.42 20.94 7.71
CA PHE A 172 19.31 20.20 8.29
C PHE A 172 17.96 20.61 7.69
N LEU A 173 17.02 19.67 7.69
CA LEU A 173 15.64 19.89 7.31
C LEU A 173 14.72 19.43 8.45
N GLN A 174 13.97 20.35 9.03
CA GLN A 174 12.91 20.03 9.99
C GLN A 174 11.59 19.78 9.25
N VAL A 175 10.94 18.68 9.60
CA VAL A 175 9.68 18.21 9.01
C VAL A 175 8.58 18.38 10.04
N PHE A 176 7.64 19.29 9.77
CA PHE A 176 6.51 19.55 10.65
C PHE A 176 5.21 19.02 10.06
N SER A 177 4.33 18.54 10.93
CA SER A 177 2.91 18.32 10.66
C SER A 177 2.10 19.50 11.20
N ILE A 178 1.30 20.11 10.33
CA ILE A 178 0.30 21.11 10.72
C ILE A 178 -1.05 20.42 10.72
N ASN A 179 -1.70 20.37 11.87
CA ASN A 179 -3.03 19.83 12.05
C ASN A 179 -4.07 20.96 11.93
N HIS A 180 -4.91 20.90 10.90
CA HIS A 180 -5.90 21.94 10.59
C HIS A 180 -7.27 21.68 11.25
N HIS A 181 -7.46 20.52 11.88
CA HIS A 181 -8.69 20.18 12.58
C HIS A 181 -8.60 20.37 14.10
N GLU A 182 -7.41 20.22 14.67
CA GLU A 182 -7.12 20.59 16.04
C GLU A 182 -6.64 22.03 16.10
N ARG A 183 -7.36 22.84 16.89
CA ARG A 183 -6.99 24.23 17.15
C ARG A 183 -6.76 24.43 18.64
N ASP A 184 -5.78 25.27 18.95
CA ASP A 184 -5.53 25.68 20.34
C ASP A 184 -6.54 26.76 20.79
N GLY A 185 -6.42 27.21 22.04
CA GLY A 185 -7.29 28.24 22.62
C GLY A 185 -7.23 29.60 21.92
N ASN A 186 -6.27 29.80 21.00
CA ASN A 186 -6.10 31.01 20.19
C ASN A 186 -6.50 30.79 18.72
N ASP A 187 -7.27 29.73 18.42
CA ASP A 187 -7.67 29.33 17.07
C ASP A 187 -6.49 29.01 16.13
N THR A 188 -5.31 28.72 16.67
CA THR A 188 -4.12 28.40 15.86
C THR A 188 -4.05 26.90 15.59
N ALA A 189 -3.73 26.54 14.35
CA ALA A 189 -3.52 25.15 13.96
C ALA A 189 -2.37 24.53 14.78
N ARG A 190 -2.59 23.32 15.32
CA ARG A 190 -1.54 22.62 16.08
C ARG A 190 -0.39 22.25 15.17
N VAL A 191 0.84 22.58 15.57
CA VAL A 191 2.07 22.24 14.84
C VAL A 191 2.89 21.24 15.65
N ARG A 192 3.26 20.13 15.03
CA ARG A 192 4.11 19.07 15.60
C ARG A 192 5.38 18.95 14.77
N LEU A 193 6.55 18.95 15.41
CA LEU A 193 7.79 18.55 14.75
C LEU A 193 7.80 17.01 14.71
N ASP A 194 7.87 16.44 13.52
CA ASP A 194 7.82 14.98 13.35
C ASP A 194 9.22 14.38 13.27
N ALA A 195 10.13 15.08 12.61
CA ALA A 195 11.52 14.67 12.46
C ALA A 195 12.45 15.80 12.02
N THR A 196 13.74 15.54 12.20
CA THR A 196 14.84 16.31 11.62
C THR A 196 15.65 15.40 10.69
N ILE A 197 16.02 15.89 9.51
CA ILE A 197 16.86 15.18 8.53
C ILE A 197 18.20 15.91 8.43
N ASP A 198 19.31 15.23 8.69
CA ASP A 198 20.64 15.72 8.32
C ASP A 198 20.81 15.53 6.80
N LEU A 199 20.83 16.61 6.04
CA LEU A 199 20.93 16.58 4.58
C LEU A 199 22.33 16.20 4.07
N ARG A 200 23.35 16.18 4.93
CA ARG A 200 24.71 15.74 4.57
C ARG A 200 24.79 14.22 4.65
N LEU A 201 24.37 13.68 5.79
CA LEU A 201 24.43 12.24 6.07
C LEU A 201 23.21 11.49 5.55
N GLY A 202 22.10 12.18 5.31
CA GLY A 202 20.82 11.56 5.05
C GLY A 202 20.21 10.89 6.28
N GLN A 203 20.59 11.28 7.48
CA GLN A 203 20.10 10.65 8.70
C GLN A 203 18.75 11.25 9.09
N LEU A 204 17.73 10.40 9.21
CA LEU A 204 16.41 10.76 9.73
C LEU A 204 16.36 10.52 11.25
N THR A 205 16.08 11.56 12.01
CA THR A 205 15.85 11.49 13.45
C THR A 205 14.41 11.88 13.73
N TYR A 206 13.60 10.94 14.22
CA TYR A 206 12.25 11.25 14.68
C TYR A 206 12.32 12.03 15.99
N GLU A 207 11.43 13.00 16.15
CA GLU A 207 11.24 13.60 17.47
C GLU A 207 10.49 12.62 18.38
N GLU A 208 10.96 12.50 19.62
CA GLU A 208 10.23 11.80 20.67
C GLU A 208 8.96 12.61 20.98
N GLY A 209 7.81 12.10 20.52
CA GLY A 209 6.51 12.63 20.89
C GLY A 209 6.10 12.09 22.26
N ASP A 210 5.61 12.98 23.12
CA ASP A 210 5.05 12.80 24.47
C ASP A 210 3.83 11.85 24.57
N ASP A 211 3.60 10.97 23.58
CA ASP A 211 2.57 9.92 23.59
C ASP A 211 2.69 9.02 22.34
N ARG A 212 3.84 8.35 22.19
CA ARG A 212 3.91 7.14 21.37
C ARG A 212 3.94 5.96 22.34
N SER A 213 2.79 5.33 22.52
CA SER A 213 2.60 4.14 23.33
C SER A 213 3.73 3.13 23.09
N SER A 214 4.65 3.11 24.06
CA SER A 214 5.78 2.22 24.12
C SER A 214 5.30 0.77 24.21
N SER A 215 5.65 -0.05 23.22
CA SER A 215 5.72 -1.49 23.39
C SER A 215 6.97 -2.04 22.70
N SER A 216 8.10 -1.97 23.40
CA SER A 216 9.13 -3.03 23.41
C SER A 216 10.18 -2.78 24.51
N SER A 217 9.97 -3.49 25.62
CA SER A 217 10.92 -4.09 26.59
C SER A 217 12.41 -3.71 26.59
N SER A 218 12.94 -3.31 27.76
CA SER A 218 13.78 -4.19 28.62
C SER A 218 14.30 -3.53 29.92
N SER A 219 14.00 -4.20 31.05
CA SER A 219 14.73 -4.37 32.33
C SER A 219 15.61 -3.27 32.95
N SER A 220 15.31 -2.88 34.21
CA SER A 220 16.07 -3.29 35.41
C SER A 220 15.54 -2.67 36.71
N SER A 221 15.77 -3.37 37.81
CA SER A 221 15.15 -3.27 39.15
C SER A 221 15.64 -2.12 40.03
N SER A 222 14.78 -1.57 40.91
CA SER A 222 15.08 -1.36 42.34
C SER A 222 13.88 -0.87 43.18
N ASN A 223 13.80 -1.43 44.39
CA ASN A 223 12.88 -1.26 45.53
C ASN A 223 12.37 0.15 45.88
N GLY A 224 11.17 0.22 46.49
CA GLY A 224 10.75 1.37 47.31
C GLY A 224 9.28 1.38 47.79
N SER A 225 9.04 0.76 48.95
CA SER A 225 7.84 0.67 49.80
C SER A 225 6.81 1.83 49.90
N SER A 226 5.55 1.40 50.09
CA SER A 226 4.47 1.94 50.97
C SER A 226 3.56 3.09 50.51
N GLY A 227 2.24 2.88 50.70
CA GLY A 227 1.24 3.95 50.77
C GLY A 227 -0.16 3.54 50.32
N THR A 228 -0.96 2.95 51.22
CA THR A 228 -2.38 2.64 51.05
C THR A 228 -3.29 3.86 51.26
N ASN A 229 -4.34 4.00 50.42
CA ASN A 229 -5.72 4.50 50.67
C ASN A 229 -6.25 5.14 49.37
N SER A 230 -7.54 5.18 49.00
CA SER A 230 -8.77 4.42 49.23
C SER A 230 -9.87 5.23 48.52
N ARG A 231 -10.75 4.60 47.70
CA ARG A 231 -12.13 5.04 47.29
C ARG A 231 -12.26 6.43 46.62
N ALA A 232 -13.08 6.70 45.62
CA ALA A 232 -14.04 5.95 44.80
C ALA A 232 -14.46 6.89 43.65
N ASP A 233 -15.03 6.29 42.62
CA ASP A 233 -16.13 6.81 41.79
C ASP A 233 -15.83 7.35 40.37
N ALA A 234 -16.59 6.75 39.45
CA ALA A 234 -17.04 7.16 38.13
C ALA A 234 -16.09 7.94 37.21
N THR A 235 -15.52 7.24 36.22
CA THR A 235 -15.97 7.31 34.81
C THR A 235 -15.07 6.40 33.98
N GLU A 236 -15.63 5.28 33.50
CA GLU A 236 -15.02 4.49 32.45
C GLU A 236 -15.00 5.35 31.18
N THR A 237 -13.92 6.11 31.01
CA THR A 237 -13.52 6.61 29.71
C THR A 237 -12.83 5.45 29.03
N GLU A 238 -13.56 4.77 28.15
CA GLU A 238 -12.99 3.90 27.14
C GLU A 238 -11.76 4.60 26.55
N THR A 239 -10.58 4.11 26.93
CA THR A 239 -9.33 4.39 26.25
C THR A 239 -9.53 3.93 24.82
N ALA A 240 -9.79 4.89 23.94
CA ALA A 240 -9.80 4.73 22.51
C ALA A 240 -8.40 4.28 22.07
N ALA A 241 -8.16 2.97 22.16
CA ALA A 241 -7.14 2.31 21.39
C ALA A 241 -7.40 2.66 19.92
N VAL A 242 -6.46 3.43 19.36
CA VAL A 242 -6.46 3.96 18.01
C VAL A 242 -6.71 2.81 17.02
N THR A 243 -7.97 2.61 16.63
CA THR A 243 -8.34 1.76 15.50
C THR A 243 -8.14 2.53 14.21
N ALA A 244 -6.88 2.73 13.82
CA ALA A 244 -6.55 2.90 12.42
C ALA A 244 -6.77 1.53 11.74
N GLY A 245 -7.77 1.41 10.87
CA GLY A 245 -8.10 0.16 10.16
C GLY A 245 -9.50 -0.41 10.37
N LYS A 246 -10.50 0.39 10.78
CA LYS A 246 -11.90 -0.07 10.88
C LYS A 246 -12.78 0.27 9.68
N ASP A 247 -12.24 0.90 8.65
CA ASP A 247 -12.99 1.27 7.46
C ASP A 247 -12.65 0.28 6.34
N SER A 248 -13.65 -0.41 5.78
CA SER A 248 -13.49 -1.56 4.86
C SER A 248 -12.73 -1.25 3.57
N ASP A 249 -12.46 0.03 3.32
CA ASP A 249 -11.89 0.55 2.08
C ASP A 249 -10.36 0.69 2.12
N TRP A 250 -9.76 0.52 3.30
CA TRP A 250 -8.32 0.61 3.52
C TRP A 250 -7.75 -0.73 3.93
N PHE A 251 -6.55 -1.03 3.44
CA PHE A 251 -5.79 -2.18 3.91
C PHE A 251 -4.35 -1.78 4.19
N GLN A 252 -3.74 -2.42 5.17
CA GLN A 252 -2.33 -2.22 5.51
C GLN A 252 -1.49 -3.29 4.81
N ALA A 253 -0.90 -2.95 3.66
CA ALA A 253 -0.02 -3.82 2.93
C ALA A 253 1.12 -4.33 3.83
N TYR A 254 1.21 -5.65 3.96
CA TYR A 254 2.23 -6.31 4.75
C TYR A 254 3.53 -6.46 3.94
N VAL A 255 4.69 -6.51 4.61
CA VAL A 255 5.96 -6.87 3.96
C VAL A 255 6.44 -8.19 4.54
N PRO A 256 6.70 -9.19 3.69
CA PRO A 256 7.17 -10.49 4.12
C PRO A 256 8.47 -10.37 4.93
N GLN A 257 8.52 -11.06 6.07
CA GLN A 257 9.66 -11.35 6.90
C GLN A 257 10.19 -12.75 6.54
N PRO A 258 11.50 -13.00 6.74
CA PRO A 258 12.10 -14.32 6.51
C PRO A 258 11.37 -15.46 7.24
N GLU A 259 10.81 -15.18 8.41
CA GLU A 259 10.08 -16.10 9.28
C GLU A 259 8.57 -16.20 9.00
N ASP A 260 8.02 -15.41 8.06
CA ASP A 260 6.58 -15.41 7.74
C ASP A 260 6.08 -16.71 7.12
N GLY A 261 6.93 -17.73 7.03
CA GLY A 261 6.52 -19.12 6.95
C GLY A 261 5.50 -19.34 5.85
N CYS A 262 5.91 -19.16 4.60
CA CYS A 262 5.05 -19.48 3.47
C CYS A 262 5.58 -20.69 2.71
N TYR A 263 5.53 -21.83 3.41
CA TYR A 263 5.47 -23.16 2.82
C TYR A 263 5.13 -24.17 3.93
N LEU A 264 3.96 -24.82 3.83
CA LEU A 264 3.76 -26.15 4.40
C LEU A 264 4.14 -27.12 3.29
N GLU A 265 5.33 -27.70 3.41
CA GLU A 265 5.82 -28.80 2.58
C GLU A 265 4.96 -30.07 2.80
N ASP A 266 4.16 -30.09 3.88
CA ASP A 266 3.23 -31.14 4.24
C ASP A 266 1.77 -30.80 3.89
N VAL A 267 1.17 -31.69 3.10
CA VAL A 267 -0.21 -31.64 2.55
C VAL A 267 -1.30 -31.68 3.64
N ASP A 268 -0.92 -31.84 4.91
CA ASP A 268 -1.83 -32.05 6.05
C ASP A 268 -1.97 -30.86 7.01
N GLY A 269 -1.36 -29.70 6.72
CA GLY A 269 -1.54 -28.51 7.56
C GLY A 269 -2.81 -27.73 7.21
N THR A 270 -3.63 -27.39 8.20
CA THR A 270 -4.76 -26.48 8.02
C THR A 270 -4.24 -25.09 7.70
N ILE A 271 -4.38 -24.65 6.45
CA ILE A 271 -4.12 -23.26 6.07
C ILE A 271 -5.26 -22.41 6.66
N ASN A 272 -4.90 -21.62 7.66
CA ASN A 272 -5.67 -20.48 8.15
C ASN A 272 -7.00 -20.75 8.90
N PRO A 273 -6.95 -21.13 10.20
CA PRO A 273 -8.16 -21.20 11.01
C PRO A 273 -8.77 -19.82 11.37
N ASN A 274 -8.05 -18.70 11.21
CA ASN A 274 -8.40 -17.42 11.86
C ASN A 274 -8.37 -16.14 10.98
N GLY A 275 -8.10 -16.22 9.69
CA GLY A 275 -8.13 -15.08 8.75
C GLY A 275 -7.04 -14.00 8.91
N LYS A 276 -6.11 -14.17 9.86
CA LYS A 276 -5.14 -13.12 10.27
C LYS A 276 -3.69 -13.33 9.80
N THR A 277 -3.34 -14.52 9.33
CA THR A 277 -1.97 -14.81 8.87
C THR A 277 -1.79 -14.39 7.42
N VAL A 278 -0.72 -13.66 7.11
CA VAL A 278 -0.38 -13.30 5.72
C VAL A 278 0.38 -14.46 5.09
N CYS A 279 -0.23 -15.12 4.09
CA CYS A 279 0.45 -16.12 3.28
C CYS A 279 1.00 -15.47 2.01
N TRP A 280 2.18 -15.89 1.56
CA TRP A 280 2.93 -15.33 0.44
C TRP A 280 3.38 -16.43 -0.51
N TRP A 281 3.43 -16.13 -1.80
CA TRP A 281 3.89 -17.09 -2.79
C TRP A 281 4.83 -16.40 -3.77
N HIS A 282 6.07 -16.91 -3.82
CA HIS A 282 7.00 -16.63 -4.90
C HIS A 282 6.69 -17.61 -6.03
N MET A 283 6.17 -17.07 -7.13
CA MET A 283 5.79 -17.84 -8.30
C MET A 283 7.02 -18.15 -9.16
N ALA A 284 6.97 -19.24 -9.92
CA ALA A 284 8.08 -19.66 -10.79
C ALA A 284 8.40 -18.66 -11.92
N ASP A 285 7.46 -17.79 -12.25
CA ASP A 285 7.61 -16.69 -13.21
C ASP A 285 8.16 -15.40 -12.57
N GLY A 286 8.53 -15.45 -11.28
CA GLY A 286 9.10 -14.34 -10.52
C GLY A 286 8.06 -13.39 -9.91
N LYS A 287 6.76 -13.68 -10.03
CA LYS A 287 5.71 -12.88 -9.37
C LYS A 287 5.63 -13.19 -7.88
N VAL A 288 5.15 -12.21 -7.12
CA VAL A 288 4.92 -12.34 -5.68
C VAL A 288 3.45 -12.10 -5.38
N LEU A 289 2.80 -13.05 -4.74
CA LEU A 289 1.40 -12.96 -4.33
C LEU A 289 1.32 -12.99 -2.81
N GLY A 290 0.34 -12.29 -2.23
CA GLY A 290 0.08 -12.29 -0.79
C GLY A 290 -1.42 -12.30 -0.48
N LEU A 291 -1.85 -13.12 0.46
CA LEU A 291 -3.21 -13.15 0.99
C LEU A 291 -3.30 -12.23 2.20
N HIS A 292 -4.05 -11.14 2.08
CA HIS A 292 -4.17 -10.12 3.10
C HIS A 292 -5.64 -9.78 3.35
N GLU A 293 -6.11 -9.81 4.60
CA GLU A 293 -7.49 -9.46 4.98
C GLU A 293 -8.59 -10.17 4.16
N GLY A 294 -8.31 -11.39 3.72
CA GLY A 294 -9.22 -12.19 2.91
C GLY A 294 -9.29 -11.80 1.44
N GLN A 295 -8.31 -11.05 0.91
CA GLN A 295 -8.12 -10.78 -0.52
C GLN A 295 -6.73 -11.21 -0.98
N LEU A 296 -6.61 -11.68 -2.22
CA LEU A 296 -5.32 -12.03 -2.82
C LEU A 296 -4.78 -10.83 -3.61
N VAL A 297 -3.54 -10.43 -3.34
CA VAL A 297 -2.89 -9.24 -3.89
C VAL A 297 -1.57 -9.65 -4.56
N GLU A 298 -1.28 -9.10 -5.75
CA GLU A 298 0.04 -9.19 -6.37
C GLU A 298 0.93 -8.05 -5.91
N TYR A 299 2.20 -8.35 -5.68
CA TYR A 299 3.24 -7.44 -5.22
C TYR A 299 4.36 -7.34 -6.24
N ASP A 300 5.02 -6.18 -6.25
CA ASP A 300 6.24 -5.97 -7.03
C ASP A 300 7.37 -6.82 -6.44
N ALA A 301 8.02 -7.62 -7.27
CA ALA A 301 9.03 -8.56 -6.80
C ALA A 301 10.32 -7.89 -6.29
N GLU A 302 10.63 -6.66 -6.75
CA GLU A 302 11.83 -5.94 -6.32
C GLU A 302 11.58 -5.16 -5.03
N THR A 303 10.40 -4.55 -4.89
CA THR A 303 10.12 -3.61 -3.79
C THR A 303 9.12 -4.13 -2.77
N LEU A 304 8.44 -5.23 -3.05
CA LEU A 304 7.33 -5.78 -2.26
C LEU A 304 6.21 -4.76 -2.01
N SER A 305 6.05 -3.80 -2.92
CA SER A 305 4.91 -2.88 -2.91
C SER A 305 3.71 -3.54 -3.59
N PRO A 306 2.49 -3.41 -3.05
CA PRO A 306 1.31 -4.00 -3.67
C PRO A 306 1.02 -3.35 -5.03
N LEU A 307 0.80 -4.19 -6.04
CA LEU A 307 0.47 -3.78 -7.39
C LEU A 307 -1.05 -3.82 -7.63
N GLY A 308 -1.71 -4.90 -7.25
CA GLY A 308 -3.12 -5.06 -7.60
C GLY A 308 -3.83 -6.19 -6.89
N VAL A 309 -5.14 -6.04 -6.69
CA VAL A 309 -5.98 -7.13 -6.21
C VAL A 309 -6.17 -8.15 -7.35
N VAL A 310 -5.83 -9.40 -7.05
CA VAL A 310 -5.98 -10.55 -7.94
C VAL A 310 -7.35 -11.22 -7.73
N VAL A 311 -7.72 -11.43 -6.46
CA VAL A 311 -9.01 -12.00 -6.05
C VAL A 311 -9.56 -11.19 -4.88
N THR A 312 -10.78 -10.68 -5.01
CA THR A 312 -11.42 -9.92 -3.93
C THR A 312 -11.92 -10.83 -2.82
N LYS A 313 -12.23 -10.24 -1.66
CA LYS A 313 -12.82 -10.95 -0.53
C LYS A 313 -14.13 -11.64 -0.87
N GLU A 314 -14.97 -11.00 -1.68
CA GLU A 314 -16.26 -11.54 -2.12
C GLU A 314 -16.09 -12.70 -3.10
N GLN A 315 -15.01 -12.72 -3.88
CA GLN A 315 -14.68 -13.81 -4.80
C GLN A 315 -14.09 -15.01 -4.08
N LEU A 316 -13.37 -14.79 -2.98
CA LEU A 316 -12.89 -15.83 -2.08
C LEU A 316 -13.98 -16.38 -1.17
N ALA A 317 -15.01 -15.58 -0.84
CA ALA A 317 -16.13 -16.03 -0.03
C ALA A 317 -16.96 -17.12 -0.73
N ILE A 318 -17.24 -18.21 -0.04
CA ILE A 318 -18.13 -19.29 -0.48
C ILE A 318 -19.55 -18.89 -0.13
N ARG A 319 -20.38 -18.71 -1.16
CA ARG A 319 -21.82 -18.46 -0.98
C ARG A 319 -22.50 -19.79 -0.70
N SER A 320 -23.02 -19.99 0.51
CA SER A 320 -23.90 -21.11 0.81
C SER A 320 -25.06 -21.11 -0.19
N LYS A 321 -25.15 -22.15 -1.03
CA LYS A 321 -26.34 -22.37 -1.85
C LYS A 321 -27.48 -22.70 -0.88
N SER A 322 -28.27 -21.70 -0.48
CA SER A 322 -29.55 -22.00 0.15
C SER A 322 -30.36 -22.80 -0.86
N ASN A 323 -30.73 -24.04 -0.50
CA ASN A 323 -31.64 -24.86 -1.27
C ASN A 323 -32.94 -24.07 -1.53
N GLY A 324 -33.05 -23.51 -2.73
CA GLY A 324 -34.17 -22.70 -3.17
C GLY A 324 -34.47 -23.06 -4.60
N ASN A 325 -35.27 -24.10 -4.76
CA ASN A 325 -35.91 -24.46 -6.02
C ASN A 325 -36.62 -23.22 -6.59
N ASN A 326 -36.18 -22.70 -7.73
CA ASN A 326 -37.07 -22.36 -8.85
C ASN A 326 -36.31 -21.90 -10.09
N ASN A 327 -36.81 -22.41 -11.20
CA ASN A 327 -36.44 -22.17 -12.58
C ASN A 327 -37.01 -20.83 -13.08
N THR A 328 -36.57 -20.38 -14.27
CA THR A 328 -36.89 -19.11 -14.99
C THR A 328 -36.12 -17.88 -14.50
N GLY A 329 -35.40 -17.07 -15.28
CA GLY A 329 -35.28 -16.89 -16.74
C GLY A 329 -35.32 -15.37 -17.01
N GLY A 330 -34.32 -14.82 -17.71
CA GLY A 330 -34.37 -13.44 -18.26
C GLY A 330 -33.71 -12.35 -17.40
N GLY A 331 -33.01 -11.43 -18.06
CA GLY A 331 -32.15 -10.43 -17.42
C GLY A 331 -32.70 -9.01 -17.33
N VAL A 332 -31.79 -8.15 -16.86
CA VAL A 332 -31.67 -6.68 -17.02
C VAL A 332 -32.43 -5.77 -16.03
N ASP A 333 -31.64 -4.80 -15.57
CA ASP A 333 -31.88 -3.48 -14.98
C ASP A 333 -32.31 -3.30 -13.52
N GLY A 334 -31.60 -2.36 -12.89
CA GLY A 334 -31.72 -2.00 -11.50
C GLY A 334 -32.72 -0.89 -11.23
N SER A 335 -33.04 -0.77 -9.94
CA SER A 335 -33.42 0.48 -9.27
C SER A 335 -33.51 0.23 -7.77
N ASP A 336 -33.15 1.26 -7.02
CA ASP A 336 -33.10 1.37 -5.57
C ASP A 336 -34.40 0.99 -4.82
N GLY A 337 -34.27 0.61 -3.56
CA GLY A 337 -35.39 0.49 -2.63
C GLY A 337 -35.02 -0.10 -1.27
N VAL A 338 -34.87 0.78 -0.29
CA VAL A 338 -34.59 0.53 1.14
C VAL A 338 -35.72 -0.27 1.82
N ASN A 339 -35.38 -1.22 2.70
CA ASN A 339 -36.07 -1.39 3.99
C ASN A 339 -35.23 -2.13 5.03
N ALA A 340 -35.39 -1.67 6.27
CA ALA A 340 -34.60 -1.93 7.45
C ALA A 340 -35.03 -3.19 8.23
N ASP A 341 -34.13 -3.57 9.14
CA ASP A 341 -34.31 -4.36 10.36
C ASP A 341 -34.79 -5.82 10.24
N ALA A 342 -33.82 -6.75 10.40
CA ALA A 342 -34.03 -7.99 11.14
C ALA A 342 -32.70 -8.59 11.62
N ASP A 343 -32.59 -8.65 12.95
CA ASP A 343 -31.88 -9.63 13.78
C ASP A 343 -30.38 -9.90 13.57
N ALA A 344 -29.64 -9.42 14.59
CA ALA A 344 -28.37 -9.98 15.03
C ALA A 344 -28.55 -11.44 15.49
N ALA A 345 -28.64 -12.36 14.54
CA ALA A 345 -28.53 -13.80 14.76
C ALA A 345 -27.14 -14.26 14.30
N THR A 346 -26.33 -14.73 15.26
CA THR A 346 -25.10 -15.55 15.11
C THR A 346 -24.70 -15.83 13.67
N ALA A 347 -23.95 -14.91 13.05
CA ALA A 347 -23.39 -15.10 11.72
C ALA A 347 -22.39 -16.26 11.78
N THR A 348 -22.75 -17.39 11.17
CA THR A 348 -21.79 -18.46 10.89
C THR A 348 -20.61 -17.84 10.12
N PRO A 349 -19.34 -18.15 10.46
CA PRO A 349 -18.21 -17.60 9.73
C PRO A 349 -18.39 -17.85 8.23
N LEU A 350 -18.30 -16.80 7.42
CA LEU A 350 -18.28 -16.95 5.96
C LEU A 350 -17.10 -17.87 5.60
N ARG A 351 -17.42 -19.06 5.06
CA ARG A 351 -16.41 -19.99 4.57
C ARG A 351 -15.69 -19.35 3.38
N THR A 352 -14.39 -19.55 3.27
CA THR A 352 -13.56 -18.99 2.19
C THR A 352 -12.87 -20.10 1.41
N LYS A 353 -12.73 -19.93 0.10
CA LYS A 353 -11.90 -20.82 -0.73
C LYS A 353 -10.44 -20.79 -0.23
N GLU A 354 -9.84 -21.96 -0.17
CA GLU A 354 -8.41 -22.14 0.09
C GLU A 354 -7.60 -21.72 -1.14
N VAL A 355 -6.44 -21.10 -0.93
CA VAL A 355 -5.54 -20.66 -1.99
C VAL A 355 -4.32 -21.59 -2.04
N LEU A 356 -4.14 -22.28 -3.16
CA LEU A 356 -3.03 -23.20 -3.40
C LEU A 356 -2.19 -22.75 -4.58
N VAL A 357 -0.88 -22.98 -4.50
CA VAL A 357 0.03 -22.87 -5.65
C VAL A 357 0.61 -24.25 -5.95
N VAL A 358 0.32 -24.76 -7.13
CA VAL A 358 0.66 -26.12 -7.56
C VAL A 358 1.66 -26.13 -8.71
N GLN A 359 2.11 -27.33 -9.09
CA GLN A 359 2.99 -27.55 -10.25
C GLN A 359 4.30 -26.74 -10.16
N ASN A 360 5.06 -26.95 -9.08
CA ASN A 360 6.34 -26.23 -8.86
C ASN A 360 6.19 -24.71 -8.97
N GLN A 361 5.19 -24.15 -8.29
CA GLN A 361 4.98 -22.70 -8.17
C GLN A 361 4.48 -21.99 -9.45
N SER A 362 3.96 -22.72 -10.45
CA SER A 362 3.53 -22.11 -11.72
C SER A 362 2.03 -21.85 -11.85
N THR A 363 1.20 -22.46 -10.99
CA THR A 363 -0.26 -22.48 -11.18
C THR A 363 -0.98 -22.17 -9.87
N LEU A 364 -1.78 -21.09 -9.87
CA LEU A 364 -2.57 -20.64 -8.73
C LEU A 364 -4.00 -21.23 -8.80
N VAL A 365 -4.46 -21.87 -7.73
CA VAL A 365 -5.74 -22.59 -7.66
C VAL A 365 -6.50 -22.15 -6.41
N LEU A 366 -7.78 -21.82 -6.57
CA LEU A 366 -8.74 -21.64 -5.49
C LEU A 366 -9.51 -22.95 -5.31
N VAL A 367 -9.59 -23.45 -4.09
CA VAL A 367 -10.25 -24.72 -3.77
C VAL A 367 -11.35 -24.48 -2.76
N ASP A 368 -12.56 -24.93 -3.08
CA ASP A 368 -13.62 -25.08 -2.10
C ASP A 368 -13.34 -26.34 -1.26
N ASP A 369 -13.14 -26.18 0.03
CA ASP A 369 -12.71 -27.21 0.97
C ASP A 369 -13.72 -28.36 1.15
N GLU A 370 -15.03 -28.08 1.06
CA GLU A 370 -16.07 -29.11 1.18
C GLU A 370 -16.38 -29.81 -0.15
N THR A 371 -16.62 -29.03 -1.20
CA THR A 371 -17.04 -29.58 -2.50
C THR A 371 -15.86 -30.10 -3.30
N ARG A 372 -14.64 -29.65 -2.96
CA ARG A 372 -13.41 -29.83 -3.75
C ARG A 372 -13.50 -29.21 -5.15
N ASP A 373 -14.45 -28.31 -5.38
CA ASP A 373 -14.53 -27.53 -6.61
C ASP A 373 -13.29 -26.65 -6.73
N THR A 374 -12.65 -26.68 -7.91
CA THR A 374 -11.39 -25.96 -8.16
C THR A 374 -11.56 -24.90 -9.23
N GLU A 375 -11.02 -23.72 -8.98
CA GLU A 375 -10.94 -22.60 -9.93
C GLU A 375 -9.48 -22.22 -10.13
N VAL A 376 -9.00 -22.17 -11.38
CA VAL A 376 -7.62 -21.75 -11.66
C VAL A 376 -7.58 -20.25 -11.93
N VAL A 377 -6.70 -19.55 -11.22
CA VAL A 377 -6.44 -18.14 -11.46
C VAL A 377 -5.34 -18.03 -12.50
N HIS A 378 -5.68 -17.45 -13.65
CA HIS A 378 -4.78 -17.35 -14.79
C HIS A 378 -4.11 -15.97 -14.85
N PRO A 379 -2.79 -15.90 -15.08
CA PRO A 379 -2.12 -14.65 -15.41
C PRO A 379 -2.59 -14.12 -16.76
N ASN A 380 -2.47 -12.81 -16.91
CA ASN A 380 -2.66 -12.03 -18.11
C ASN A 380 -1.55 -12.29 -19.14
N ALA A 381 -1.71 -11.70 -20.33
CA ALA A 381 -0.74 -11.82 -21.42
C ALA A 381 0.64 -11.23 -21.09
N ASP A 382 0.70 -10.23 -20.21
CA ASP A 382 1.93 -9.63 -19.68
C ASP A 382 2.48 -10.36 -18.44
N GLY A 383 1.84 -11.49 -18.07
CA GLY A 383 2.21 -12.32 -16.92
C GLY A 383 1.70 -11.80 -15.58
N SER A 384 1.02 -10.64 -15.52
CA SER A 384 0.44 -10.17 -14.26
C SER A 384 -0.82 -10.97 -13.91
N TYR A 385 -1.11 -11.14 -12.62
CA TYR A 385 -2.36 -11.72 -12.13
C TYR A 385 -3.41 -10.64 -11.81
N TRP A 386 -2.95 -9.42 -11.53
CA TRP A 386 -3.81 -8.27 -11.29
C TRP A 386 -4.30 -7.63 -12.59
N ARG A 387 -5.53 -7.09 -12.57
CA ARG A 387 -6.30 -6.56 -13.72
C ARG A 387 -6.76 -7.68 -14.66
N LYS A 388 -7.98 -7.65 -15.20
CA LYS A 388 -8.45 -8.68 -16.16
C LYS A 388 -8.53 -8.08 -17.55
N PHE A 389 -7.72 -8.57 -18.48
CA PHE A 389 -7.78 -8.16 -19.90
C PHE A 389 -8.73 -9.04 -20.73
N GLN A 390 -9.23 -8.49 -21.85
CA GLN A 390 -9.98 -9.27 -22.83
C GLN A 390 -9.09 -10.33 -23.48
N ARG A 391 -9.56 -11.59 -23.46
CA ARG A 391 -8.75 -12.77 -23.82
C ARG A 391 -8.90 -13.18 -25.28
N ASN A 392 -7.78 -13.47 -25.93
CA ASN A 392 -7.74 -14.04 -27.28
C ASN A 392 -7.76 -15.59 -27.26
N LYS A 393 -7.85 -16.23 -28.44
CA LYS A 393 -8.00 -17.69 -28.57
C LYS A 393 -6.78 -18.49 -28.07
N LYS A 394 -5.56 -17.96 -28.21
CA LYS A 394 -4.33 -18.63 -27.78
C LYS A 394 -4.27 -18.73 -26.26
N ILE A 395 -4.57 -17.63 -25.57
CA ILE A 395 -4.61 -17.56 -24.10
C ILE A 395 -5.59 -18.60 -23.54
N ARG A 396 -6.79 -18.74 -24.14
CA ARG A 396 -7.78 -19.75 -23.71
C ARG A 396 -7.30 -21.20 -23.81
N LEU A 397 -6.36 -21.51 -24.71
CA LEU A 397 -5.78 -22.86 -24.82
C LEU A 397 -4.76 -23.12 -23.71
N GLU A 398 -3.94 -22.12 -23.38
CA GLU A 398 -2.98 -22.18 -22.26
C GLU A 398 -3.71 -22.29 -20.91
N GLU A 399 -4.84 -21.60 -20.77
CA GLU A 399 -5.74 -21.68 -19.61
C GLU A 399 -6.28 -23.10 -19.40
N LYS A 400 -6.84 -23.71 -20.46
CA LYS A 400 -7.30 -25.10 -20.42
C LYS A 400 -6.20 -26.09 -20.03
N ALA A 401 -4.96 -25.85 -20.47
CA ALA A 401 -3.83 -26.68 -20.08
C ALA A 401 -3.54 -26.56 -18.58
N ARG A 402 -3.59 -25.35 -18.01
CA ARG A 402 -3.42 -25.12 -16.56
C ARG A 402 -4.56 -25.70 -15.74
N GLU A 403 -5.81 -25.55 -16.20
CA GLU A 403 -6.99 -26.20 -15.60
C GLU A 403 -6.83 -27.72 -15.53
N GLU A 404 -6.36 -28.34 -16.62
CA GLU A 404 -6.13 -29.78 -16.67
C GLU A 404 -5.00 -30.22 -15.72
N VAL A 405 -3.95 -29.41 -15.56
CA VAL A 405 -2.89 -29.71 -14.58
C VAL A 405 -3.42 -29.60 -13.16
N ALA A 406 -4.15 -28.54 -12.81
CA ALA A 406 -4.75 -28.39 -11.49
C ALA A 406 -5.66 -29.58 -11.16
N ARG A 407 -6.51 -29.99 -12.12
CA ARG A 407 -7.39 -31.16 -11.98
C ARG A 407 -6.61 -32.45 -11.72
N ARG A 408 -5.51 -32.70 -12.45
CA ARG A 408 -4.65 -33.87 -12.23
C ARG A 408 -3.94 -33.84 -10.90
N TRP A 409 -3.40 -32.68 -10.52
CA TRP A 409 -2.71 -32.51 -9.25
C TRP A 409 -3.67 -32.78 -8.10
N MET A 410 -4.90 -32.24 -8.15
CA MET A 410 -5.93 -32.55 -7.17
C MET A 410 -6.20 -34.05 -7.12
N ALA A 411 -6.49 -34.69 -8.26
CA ALA A 411 -6.77 -36.13 -8.30
C ALA A 411 -5.66 -37.01 -7.72
N GLN A 412 -4.38 -36.62 -7.90
CA GLN A 412 -3.23 -37.35 -7.37
C GLN A 412 -3.02 -37.14 -5.86
N ASN A 413 -3.37 -35.96 -5.35
CA ASN A 413 -3.19 -35.59 -3.94
C ASN A 413 -4.47 -35.76 -3.10
N THR A 414 -5.59 -36.17 -3.70
CA THR A 414 -6.86 -36.48 -2.99
C THR A 414 -6.83 -37.85 -2.29
N VAL A 415 -5.79 -38.67 -2.48
CA VAL A 415 -5.73 -40.04 -1.92
C VAL A 415 -5.17 -40.09 -0.49
N ALA A 416 -4.82 -38.96 0.13
CA ALA A 416 -4.37 -38.93 1.52
C ALA A 416 -5.18 -37.91 2.34
N LYS A 417 -6.29 -38.37 2.92
CA LYS A 417 -6.81 -37.95 4.23
C LYS A 417 -7.59 -39.11 4.84
#